data_AF-A0A1U7DJR1-F1
#
_entry.id   AF-A0A1U7DJR1-F1
#
_cell.length_a   1.000
_cell.length_b   1.000
_cell.length_c   1.000
_cell.angle_alpha   90.00
_cell.angle_beta   90.00
_cell.angle_gamma   90.00
#
_symmetry.space_group_name_H-M   'P 1'
#
loop_
_entity.id
_entity.type
_entity.pdbx_description
1 polymer ?
#
loop_
_entity_poly.entity_id
_entity_poly.type
_entity_poly.pdbx_seq_one_letter_code
_entity_poly.pdbx_strand_id
1 'polypeptide(L)'
;MQRSLFTMSFGFAALLYLTLASTSWGQTGARKVCAPREVVLKKLRTSFGERRQSIGLSRDGTIVEVFASPATGTWTITATFVSGTTCIVTSGRYFEMPKEKPAPSGVPA
;
A
#
# COMPACT_ATOMS: atom_id res chain seq x y z
N MET A 1 46.76 -26.87 -30.64
CA MET A 1 46.47 -26.33 -29.30
C MET A 1 45.72 -24.98 -29.33
N GLN A 2 45.92 -24.13 -30.33
CA GLN A 2 45.26 -22.80 -30.43
C GLN A 2 43.75 -22.83 -30.76
N ARG A 3 43.24 -23.89 -31.43
CA ARG A 3 41.81 -24.02 -31.77
C ARG A 3 40.91 -24.25 -30.55
N SER A 4 41.40 -24.94 -29.50
CA SER A 4 40.62 -25.20 -28.27
C SER A 4 40.49 -23.97 -27.37
N LEU A 5 41.44 -23.03 -27.46
CA LEU A 5 41.40 -21.78 -26.70
C LEU A 5 40.29 -20.83 -27.22
N PHE A 6 40.09 -20.79 -28.54
CA PHE A 6 39.00 -19.99 -29.13
C PHE A 6 37.61 -20.57 -28.80
N THR A 7 37.47 -21.89 -28.70
CA THR A 7 36.18 -22.53 -28.36
C THR A 7 35.79 -22.29 -26.90
N MET A 8 36.76 -22.22 -25.98
CA MET A 8 36.50 -21.89 -24.57
C MET A 8 36.03 -20.44 -24.36
N SER A 9 36.54 -19.47 -25.13
CA SER A 9 36.16 -18.06 -25.00
C SER A 9 34.71 -17.77 -25.44
N PHE A 10 34.20 -18.47 -26.46
CA PHE A 10 32.80 -18.32 -26.88
C PHE A 10 31.81 -18.92 -25.85
N GLY A 11 32.18 -20.02 -25.18
CA GLY A 11 31.36 -20.60 -24.11
C GLY A 11 31.25 -19.70 -22.88
N PHE A 12 32.34 -19.04 -22.50
CA PHE A 12 32.36 -18.11 -21.36
C PHE A 12 31.54 -16.84 -21.64
N ALA A 13 31.63 -16.28 -22.85
CA ALA A 13 30.82 -15.14 -23.26
C ALA A 13 29.32 -15.46 -23.31
N ALA A 14 28.94 -16.66 -23.78
CA ALA A 14 27.54 -17.12 -23.77
C ALA A 14 26.99 -17.32 -22.34
N LEU A 15 27.81 -17.84 -21.43
CA LEU A 15 27.46 -17.98 -20.01
C LEU A 15 27.28 -16.63 -19.31
N LEU A 16 28.12 -15.64 -19.62
CA LEU A 16 27.98 -14.27 -19.09
C LEU A 16 26.70 -13.59 -19.62
N TYR A 17 26.34 -13.78 -20.89
CA TYR A 17 25.14 -13.18 -21.49
C TYR A 17 23.84 -13.71 -20.85
N LEU A 18 23.79 -14.98 -20.44
CA LEU A 18 22.63 -15.59 -19.79
C LEU A 18 22.35 -15.04 -18.38
N THR A 19 23.35 -14.50 -17.68
CA THR A 19 23.18 -13.96 -16.31
C THR A 19 22.63 -12.53 -16.24
N LEU A 20 22.63 -11.78 -17.34
CA LEU A 20 22.14 -10.38 -17.39
C LEU A 20 20.63 -10.27 -17.65
N ALA A 21 19.95 -11.36 -17.99
CA ALA A 21 18.53 -11.33 -18.40
C ALA A 21 17.52 -11.43 -17.24
N SER A 22 17.95 -11.64 -15.99
CA SER A 22 17.04 -12.01 -14.88
C SER A 22 17.01 -11.05 -13.69
N THR A 23 17.51 -9.82 -13.79
CA THR A 23 17.24 -8.79 -12.77
C THR A 23 15.97 -8.04 -13.09
N SER A 24 14.81 -8.71 -13.05
CA SER A 24 13.56 -7.99 -12.85
C SER A 24 13.61 -7.43 -11.43
N TRP A 25 14.03 -6.18 -11.28
CA TRP A 25 13.86 -5.42 -10.05
C TRP A 25 12.37 -5.18 -9.88
N GLY A 26 11.66 -6.22 -9.44
CA GLY A 26 10.28 -6.13 -9.01
C GLY A 26 10.26 -5.10 -7.90
N GLN A 27 9.63 -3.96 -8.20
CA GLN A 27 9.43 -2.91 -7.21
C GLN A 27 8.72 -3.56 -6.02
N THR A 28 9.42 -3.72 -4.90
CA THR A 28 8.85 -4.02 -3.59
C THR A 28 8.08 -2.80 -3.08
N GLY A 29 7.21 -2.23 -3.92
CA GLY A 29 6.12 -1.39 -3.47
C GLY A 29 5.13 -2.31 -2.78
N ALA A 30 4.84 -2.06 -1.50
CA ALA A 30 3.83 -2.77 -0.75
C ALA A 30 2.62 -3.04 -1.65
N ARG A 31 2.30 -4.33 -1.89
CA ARG A 31 1.21 -4.72 -2.78
C ARG A 31 -0.06 -4.04 -2.29
N LYS A 32 -0.50 -2.98 -2.97
CA LYS A 32 -1.67 -2.21 -2.56
C LYS A 32 -2.87 -3.15 -2.55
N VAL A 33 -3.40 -3.42 -1.36
CA VAL A 33 -4.58 -4.28 -1.21
C VAL A 33 -5.80 -3.44 -1.55
N CYS A 34 -6.34 -3.65 -2.74
CA CYS A 34 -7.46 -2.88 -3.27
C CYS A 34 -8.61 -3.79 -3.67
N ALA A 35 -9.84 -3.32 -3.51
CA ALA A 35 -11.06 -4.00 -3.92
C ALA A 35 -12.19 -2.97 -4.12
N PRO A 36 -13.36 -3.36 -4.67
CA PRO A 36 -14.54 -2.51 -4.63
C PRO A 36 -14.85 -2.07 -3.20
N ARG A 37 -15.30 -0.83 -3.03
CA ARG A 37 -15.51 -0.21 -1.72
C ARG A 37 -16.33 -1.07 -0.77
N GLU A 38 -17.47 -1.59 -1.22
CA GLU A 38 -18.35 -2.40 -0.37
C GLU A 38 -17.66 -3.66 0.16
N VAL A 39 -16.74 -4.26 -0.61
CA VAL A 39 -15.97 -5.44 -0.19
C VAL A 39 -15.02 -5.08 0.95
N VAL A 40 -14.29 -3.97 0.82
CA VAL A 40 -13.37 -3.47 1.86
C VAL A 40 -14.16 -3.15 3.13
N LEU A 41 -15.21 -2.32 3.03
CA LEU A 41 -15.98 -1.89 4.20
C LEU A 41 -16.68 -3.05 4.89
N LYS A 42 -17.21 -4.02 4.13
CA LYS A 42 -17.77 -5.24 4.71
C LYS A 42 -16.71 -6.00 5.50
N LYS A 43 -15.51 -6.19 4.94
CA LYS A 43 -14.41 -6.89 5.62
C LYS A 43 -13.99 -6.18 6.92
N LEU A 44 -13.81 -4.86 6.89
CA LEU A 44 -13.47 -4.07 8.08
C LEU A 44 -14.52 -4.21 9.17
N ARG A 45 -15.80 -4.10 8.81
CA ARG A 45 -16.91 -4.25 9.77
C ARG A 45 -17.03 -5.67 10.33
N THR A 46 -17.02 -6.69 9.47
CA THR A 46 -17.37 -8.06 9.90
C THR A 46 -16.20 -8.84 10.47
N SER A 47 -14.98 -8.64 9.97
CA SER A 47 -13.80 -9.39 10.43
C SER A 47 -13.00 -8.66 11.51
N PHE A 48 -13.03 -7.33 11.52
CA PHE A 48 -12.22 -6.53 12.45
C PHE A 48 -13.07 -5.72 13.43
N GLY A 49 -14.39 -5.65 13.23
CA GLY A 49 -15.29 -4.84 14.05
C GLY A 49 -15.07 -3.33 13.86
N GLU A 50 -14.32 -2.93 12.84
CA GLU A 50 -13.92 -1.54 12.67
C GLU A 50 -15.06 -0.70 12.09
N ARG A 51 -15.26 0.48 12.69
CA ARG A 51 -16.22 1.50 12.25
C ARG A 51 -15.47 2.76 11.87
N ARG A 52 -16.04 3.54 10.95
CA ARG A 52 -15.46 4.80 10.48
C ARG A 52 -15.33 5.78 11.65
N GLN A 53 -14.16 6.38 11.75
CA GLN A 53 -13.75 7.35 12.75
C GLN A 53 -13.64 8.76 12.18
N SER A 54 -13.15 8.88 10.95
CA SER A 54 -13.07 10.14 10.21
C SER A 54 -13.18 9.91 8.71
N ILE A 55 -13.50 10.98 7.98
CA ILE A 55 -13.58 11.00 6.53
C ILE A 55 -13.16 12.38 6.01
N GLY A 56 -12.37 12.39 4.94
CA GLY A 56 -11.96 13.62 4.25
C GLY A 56 -11.95 13.42 2.74
N LEU A 57 -12.19 14.51 2.01
CA LEU A 57 -12.04 14.56 0.56
C LEU A 57 -10.71 15.24 0.24
N SER A 58 -9.85 14.55 -0.48
CA SER A 58 -8.61 15.10 -1.01
C SER A 58 -8.89 16.00 -2.22
N ARG A 59 -7.92 16.86 -2.56
CA ARG A 59 -8.02 17.80 -3.70
C ARG A 59 -8.28 17.11 -5.06
N ASP A 60 -7.81 15.87 -5.19
CA ASP A 60 -7.97 15.02 -6.39
C ASP A 60 -9.30 14.24 -6.40
N GLY A 61 -10.18 14.48 -5.44
CA GLY A 61 -11.45 13.77 -5.31
C GLY A 61 -11.35 12.41 -4.61
N THR A 62 -10.15 12.00 -4.16
CA THR A 62 -9.97 10.77 -3.39
C THR A 62 -10.57 10.92 -1.99
N ILE A 63 -11.39 9.97 -1.57
CA ILE A 63 -11.91 9.91 -0.20
C ILE A 63 -10.91 9.17 0.68
N VAL A 64 -10.44 9.79 1.75
CA VAL A 64 -9.58 9.17 2.76
C VAL A 64 -10.38 8.96 4.04
N GLU A 65 -10.32 7.76 4.60
CA GLU A 65 -11.09 7.39 5.78
C GLU A 65 -10.22 6.63 6.77
N VAL A 66 -10.49 6.85 8.06
CA VAL A 66 -9.92 6.09 9.16
C VAL A 66 -11.02 5.23 9.76
N PHE A 67 -10.73 3.96 10.03
CA PHE A 67 -11.60 3.00 10.67
C PHE A 67 -10.90 2.44 11.90
N ALA A 68 -11.64 2.21 12.99
CA ALA A 68 -11.10 1.62 14.21
C ALA A 68 -12.16 0.85 14.99
N SER A 69 -11.70 -0.06 15.85
CA SER A 69 -12.52 -0.87 16.73
C SER A 69 -11.95 -0.83 18.15
N PRO A 70 -12.65 -0.23 19.13
CA PRO A 70 -12.23 -0.29 20.52
C PRO A 70 -12.24 -1.72 21.08
N ALA A 71 -13.14 -2.58 20.58
CA ALA A 71 -13.31 -3.93 21.06
C ALA A 71 -12.14 -4.86 20.68
N THR A 72 -11.57 -4.68 19.48
CA THR A 72 -10.45 -5.51 19.00
C THR A 72 -9.10 -4.78 19.08
N GLY A 73 -9.13 -3.45 19.26
CA GLY A 73 -7.96 -2.57 19.27
C GLY A 73 -7.33 -2.35 17.89
N THR A 74 -8.00 -2.75 16.81
CA THR A 74 -7.48 -2.63 15.43
C THR A 74 -7.91 -1.33 14.77
N TRP A 75 -7.13 -0.91 13.76
CA TRP A 75 -7.48 0.22 12.90
C TRP A 75 -6.95 0.06 11.49
N THR A 76 -7.60 0.78 10.56
CA THR A 76 -7.29 0.78 9.14
C THR A 76 -7.50 2.17 8.53
N ILE A 77 -6.59 2.61 7.67
CA ILE A 77 -6.75 3.79 6.82
C ILE A 77 -6.96 3.33 5.38
N THR A 78 -7.97 3.90 4.73
CA THR A 78 -8.31 3.59 3.34
C THR A 78 -8.32 4.82 2.46
N ALA A 79 -8.01 4.65 1.18
CA ALA A 79 -8.20 5.65 0.13
C ALA A 79 -9.16 5.09 -0.92
N THR A 80 -10.22 5.82 -1.22
CA THR A 80 -11.24 5.46 -2.22
C THR A 80 -11.19 6.44 -3.38
N PHE A 81 -10.88 5.91 -4.56
CA PHE A 81 -10.80 6.69 -5.79
C PHE A 81 -12.18 6.90 -6.40
N VAL A 82 -12.28 7.86 -7.33
CA VAL A 82 -13.51 8.17 -8.09
C VAL A 82 -14.06 6.97 -8.87
N SER A 83 -13.21 5.98 -9.17
CA SER A 83 -13.61 4.71 -9.79
C SER A 83 -14.40 3.78 -8.87
N GLY A 84 -14.53 4.12 -7.57
CA GLY A 84 -15.15 3.26 -6.56
C GLY A 84 -14.20 2.20 -5.96
N THR A 85 -12.96 2.11 -6.45
CA THR A 85 -11.94 1.24 -5.86
C THR A 85 -11.43 1.82 -4.55
N THR A 86 -11.45 1.02 -3.49
CA THR A 86 -10.86 1.35 -2.19
C THR A 86 -9.60 0.53 -1.97
N CYS A 87 -8.49 1.21 -1.63
CA CYS A 87 -7.24 0.58 -1.25
C CYS A 87 -6.95 0.79 0.24
N ILE A 88 -6.39 -0.23 0.88
CA ILE A 88 -5.78 -0.10 2.21
C ILE A 88 -4.49 0.70 2.05
N VAL A 89 -4.41 1.83 2.74
CA VAL A 89 -3.19 2.66 2.81
C VAL A 89 -2.27 2.11 3.89
N THR A 90 -2.84 1.82 5.06
CA THR A 90 -2.14 1.20 6.19
C THR A 90 -3.16 0.63 7.19
N SER A 91 -2.71 -0.24 8.09
CA SER A 91 -3.52 -0.85 9.15
C SER A 91 -2.64 -1.24 10.34
N GLY A 92 -3.22 -1.32 11.53
CA GLY A 92 -2.47 -1.66 12.74
C GLY A 92 -3.34 -1.91 13.96
N ARG A 93 -2.71 -1.74 15.13
CA ARG A 93 -3.34 -1.84 16.45
C ARG A 93 -3.05 -0.59 17.27
N TYR A 94 -3.66 -0.48 18.44
CA TYR A 94 -3.43 0.60 19.41
C TYR A 94 -3.85 1.97 18.86
N PHE A 95 -5.09 2.06 18.39
CA PHE A 95 -5.65 3.30 17.89
C PHE A 95 -6.02 4.24 19.03
N GLU A 96 -5.66 5.51 18.90
CA GLU A 96 -6.03 6.58 19.83
C GLU A 96 -6.60 7.78 19.07
N MET A 97 -7.58 8.45 19.67
CA MET A 97 -8.01 9.79 19.27
C MET A 97 -7.56 10.79 20.32
N PRO A 98 -6.46 11.51 20.08
CA PRO A 98 -6.03 12.58 20.98
C PRO A 98 -7.12 13.65 21.10
N LYS A 99 -7.36 14.13 22.32
CA LYS A 99 -8.24 15.28 22.59
C LYS A 99 -7.47 16.59 22.44
N GLU A 100 -6.84 16.80 21.30
CA GLU A 100 -6.15 18.07 21.02
C GLU A 100 -7.20 19.17 20.80
N LYS A 101 -7.05 20.30 21.48
CA LYS A 101 -7.97 21.43 21.32
C LYS A 101 -7.65 22.10 19.98
N PRO A 102 -8.61 22.22 19.05
CA PRO A 102 -8.38 22.97 17.83
C PRO A 102 -7.99 24.42 18.16
N ALA A 103 -7.06 24.98 17.38
CA ALA A 103 -6.81 26.41 17.43
C ALA A 103 -8.13 27.19 17.22
N PRO A 104 -8.32 28.35 17.87
CA PRO A 104 -9.47 29.19 17.62
C PRO A 104 -9.60 29.50 16.13
N SER A 105 -10.80 29.32 15.58
CA SER A 105 -11.11 29.66 14.19
C SER A 105 -10.76 31.12 13.91
N GLY A 106 -10.01 31.39 12.83
CA GLY A 106 -9.70 32.75 12.37
C GLY A 106 -8.30 33.26 12.68
N VAL A 107 -7.47 32.49 13.37
CA VAL A 107 -6.02 32.75 13.41
C VAL A 107 -5.42 32.18 12.12
N PRO A 108 -4.76 32.98 11.26
CA PRO A 108 -4.09 32.45 10.07
C PRO A 108 -3.01 31.44 10.48
N ALA A 109 -2.91 30.35 9.71
CA ALA A 109 -1.92 29.29 9.90
C ALA A 109 -0.50 29.78 9.63
#